data_AF-B9K525-F1
#
_entry.id   AF-B9K525-F1
#
_cell.length_a   1.000
_cell.length_b   1.000
_cell.length_c   1.000
_cell.angle_alpha   90.00
_cell.angle_beta   90.00
_cell.angle_gamma   90.00
#
_symmetry.space_group_name_H-M   'P 1'
#
loop_
_entity.id
_entity.type
_entity.pdbx_description
1 polymer ?
#
loop_
_entity_poly.entity_id
_entity_poly.type
_entity_poly.pdbx_seq_one_letter_code
_entity_poly.pdbx_strand_id
1 'polypeptide(L)'
;MMAAMDIPTSEEAMVRRALDAQAAYMPDVRADIGQVGAGWTTAEAFFSDEVALGEFLAFEQSLNEGTDIKTAGALLMTDYGYILAAATVPIFAGFGLIPNLSPASVALSFYTTQEPHDGEMHRVRRAHVRFLEETFWQGQLGDAVAEERLRAEIERHFRPVIDAIHARTRLSRTALWRLAGDAIAGRFLDSGRRFGSVEAAKASAMQILKVPGSPLANRQLHYFDLSVLDNNQQEFSYTFRQRGGCCRFYLVKGGEYCPTCVLKAPTDRDEELRLAMRQHLGVADEIRSGSN
;
A
#
# COMPACT_ATOMS: atom_id res chain seq x y z
N MET A 1 29.02 -30.43 27.81
CA MET A 1 28.58 -29.06 27.50
C MET A 1 27.43 -29.14 26.52
N MET A 2 26.19 -29.23 27.03
CA MET A 2 24.99 -29.15 26.20
C MET A 2 24.70 -27.67 25.98
N ALA A 3 24.60 -27.27 24.71
CA ALA A 3 24.19 -25.93 24.32
C ALA A 3 22.82 -25.63 24.95
N ALA A 4 22.72 -24.47 25.61
CA ALA A 4 21.44 -23.93 26.04
C ALA A 4 20.56 -23.79 24.80
N MET A 5 19.47 -24.56 24.76
CA MET A 5 18.37 -24.26 23.85
C MET A 5 17.74 -22.98 24.37
N ASP A 6 18.09 -21.85 23.76
CA ASP A 6 17.37 -20.59 23.97
C ASP A 6 15.92 -20.83 23.56
N ILE A 7 15.06 -20.93 24.57
CA ILE A 7 13.61 -20.93 24.39
C ILE A 7 13.27 -19.50 23.98
N PRO A 8 12.72 -19.25 22.78
CA PRO A 8 12.38 -17.90 22.34
C PRO A 8 11.52 -17.21 23.40
N THR A 9 11.86 -15.98 23.76
CA THR A 9 11.00 -15.15 24.59
C THR A 9 9.62 -15.04 23.92
N SER A 10 8.54 -14.90 24.68
CA SER A 10 7.18 -14.84 24.12
C SER A 10 7.01 -13.73 23.07
N GLU A 11 7.83 -12.68 23.18
CA GLU A 11 7.92 -11.58 22.23
C GLU A 11 8.60 -11.98 20.91
N GLU A 12 9.77 -12.62 20.95
CA GLU A 12 10.44 -13.13 19.73
C GLU A 12 9.56 -14.11 18.96
N ALA A 13 8.86 -15.00 19.67
CA ALA A 13 7.93 -15.94 19.06
C ALA A 13 6.76 -15.23 18.37
N MET A 14 6.25 -14.14 18.98
CA MET A 14 5.17 -13.34 18.41
C MET A 14 5.63 -12.56 17.17
N VAL A 15 6.82 -11.94 17.22
CA VAL A 15 7.41 -11.23 16.09
C VAL A 15 7.64 -12.17 14.91
N ARG A 16 8.23 -13.35 15.14
CA ARG A 16 8.42 -14.37 14.10
C ARG A 16 7.09 -14.77 13.46
N ARG A 17 6.08 -15.07 14.29
CA ARG A 17 4.74 -15.43 13.80
C ARG A 17 4.10 -14.32 12.95
N ALA A 18 4.30 -13.05 13.33
CA ALA A 18 3.79 -11.92 12.57
C ALA A 18 4.46 -11.79 11.19
N LEU A 19 5.79 -11.95 11.13
CA LEU A 19 6.55 -11.94 9.87
C LEU A 19 6.18 -13.12 8.97
N ASP A 20 6.03 -14.32 9.53
CA ASP A 20 5.63 -15.50 8.76
C ASP A 20 4.22 -15.33 8.18
N ALA A 21 3.29 -14.78 8.95
CA ALA A 21 1.95 -14.47 8.49
C ALA A 21 1.92 -13.37 7.41
N GLN A 22 2.77 -12.34 7.57
CA GLN A 22 2.96 -11.29 6.59
C GLN A 22 3.52 -11.87 5.28
N ALA A 23 4.58 -12.67 5.33
CA ALA A 23 5.22 -13.24 4.16
C ALA A 23 4.33 -14.25 3.43
N ALA A 24 3.53 -15.03 4.17
CA ALA A 24 2.53 -15.92 3.58
C ALA A 24 1.39 -15.18 2.88
N TYR A 25 1.07 -13.97 3.34
CA TYR A 25 0.03 -13.13 2.75
C TYR A 25 0.53 -12.26 1.59
N MET A 26 1.75 -11.72 1.71
CA MET A 26 2.39 -10.81 0.77
C MET A 26 3.74 -11.36 0.27
N PRO A 27 3.74 -12.48 -0.48
CA PRO A 27 4.98 -13.14 -0.89
C PRO A 27 5.83 -12.29 -1.86
N ASP A 28 5.23 -11.32 -2.54
CA ASP A 28 5.89 -10.33 -3.38
C ASP A 28 6.59 -9.21 -2.58
N VAL A 29 6.25 -9.05 -1.30
CA VAL A 29 6.89 -8.09 -0.39
C VAL A 29 7.12 -8.75 0.95
N ARG A 30 7.97 -9.79 0.98
CA ARG A 30 8.34 -10.45 2.24
C ARG A 30 9.03 -9.47 3.18
N ALA A 31 8.54 -9.41 4.42
CA ALA A 31 9.17 -8.71 5.51
C ALA A 31 9.99 -9.70 6.37
N ASP A 32 11.20 -9.32 6.74
CA ASP A 32 12.03 -10.06 7.68
C ASP A 32 12.77 -9.11 8.65
N ILE A 33 13.58 -9.68 9.54
CA ILE A 33 14.47 -8.96 10.44
C ILE A 33 15.91 -9.43 10.19
N GLY A 34 16.86 -8.51 10.24
CA GLY A 34 18.28 -8.86 10.23
C GLY A 34 19.18 -7.70 9.81
N GLN A 35 20.44 -8.00 9.55
CA GLN A 35 21.42 -7.01 9.09
C GLN A 35 21.29 -6.70 7.60
N VAL A 36 21.81 -5.54 7.20
CA VAL A 36 21.98 -5.16 5.78
C VAL A 36 23.03 -6.10 5.16
N GLY A 37 22.56 -7.05 4.36
CA GLY A 37 23.42 -8.00 3.65
C GLY A 37 23.74 -7.54 2.21
N ALA A 38 24.48 -8.37 1.48
CA ALA A 38 24.68 -8.15 0.05
C ALA A 38 23.34 -8.11 -0.71
N GLY A 39 23.17 -7.12 -1.60
CA GLY A 39 21.91 -6.92 -2.34
C GLY A 39 20.81 -6.19 -1.57
N TRP A 40 21.12 -5.65 -0.39
CA TRP A 40 20.23 -4.80 0.41
C TRP A 40 20.77 -3.37 0.48
N THR A 41 19.87 -2.40 0.52
CA THR A 41 20.17 -0.99 0.80
C THR A 41 19.17 -0.45 1.81
N THR A 42 19.56 0.45 2.72
CA THR A 42 18.56 1.13 3.54
C THR A 42 17.68 2.03 2.68
N ALA A 43 16.46 2.30 3.11
CA ALA A 43 15.58 3.26 2.45
C ALA A 43 16.24 4.64 2.43
N GLU A 44 16.90 5.04 3.52
CA GLU A 44 17.68 6.28 3.58
C GLU A 44 18.76 6.35 2.50
N ALA A 45 19.60 5.31 2.38
CA ALA A 45 20.66 5.26 1.39
C ALA A 45 20.09 5.26 -0.04
N PHE A 46 19.03 4.50 -0.29
CA PHE A 46 18.39 4.43 -1.61
C PHE A 46 17.83 5.78 -2.07
N PHE A 47 17.08 6.47 -1.20
CA PHE A 47 16.46 7.76 -1.55
C PHE A 47 17.43 8.94 -1.50
N SER A 48 18.60 8.77 -0.88
CA SER A 48 19.71 9.73 -0.95
C SER A 48 20.62 9.50 -2.17
N ASP A 49 20.54 8.34 -2.81
CA ASP A 49 21.29 8.01 -4.02
C ASP A 49 20.58 8.54 -5.26
N GLU A 50 21.19 9.58 -5.84
CA GLU A 50 20.76 10.27 -7.04
C GLU A 50 20.63 9.35 -8.26
N VAL A 51 21.51 8.36 -8.38
CA VAL A 51 21.56 7.42 -9.49
C VAL A 51 20.47 6.37 -9.29
N ALA A 52 20.38 5.77 -8.11
CA ALA A 52 19.38 4.73 -7.82
C ALA A 52 17.94 5.27 -7.98
N LEU A 53 17.67 6.47 -7.47
CA LEU A 53 16.37 7.12 -7.65
C LEU A 53 16.10 7.47 -9.13
N GLY A 54 17.13 7.92 -9.85
CA GLY A 54 17.04 8.19 -11.29
C GLY A 54 16.71 6.94 -12.10
N GLU A 55 17.32 5.80 -11.78
CA GLU A 55 17.05 4.52 -12.41
C GLU A 55 15.63 4.01 -12.13
N PHE A 56 15.09 4.25 -10.93
CA PHE A 56 13.70 3.90 -10.64
C PHE A 56 12.73 4.79 -11.42
N LEU A 57 12.96 6.11 -11.49
CA LEU A 57 12.14 6.99 -12.32
C LEU A 57 12.19 6.57 -13.81
N ALA A 58 13.39 6.24 -14.32
CA ALA A 58 13.54 5.74 -15.68
C ALA A 58 12.83 4.39 -15.91
N PHE A 59 12.84 3.50 -14.91
CA PHE A 59 12.07 2.26 -14.96
C PHE A 59 10.58 2.55 -15.11
N GLU A 60 9.99 3.43 -14.29
CA GLU A 60 8.58 3.82 -14.40
C GLU A 60 8.25 4.41 -15.78
N GLN A 61 9.12 5.27 -16.32
CA GLN A 61 8.94 5.83 -17.66
C GLN A 61 8.99 4.77 -18.77
N SER A 62 9.75 3.68 -18.55
CA SER A 62 9.87 2.59 -19.51
C SER A 62 8.65 1.69 -19.59
N LEU A 63 7.76 1.72 -18.58
CA LEU A 63 6.59 0.85 -18.53
C LEU A 63 5.49 1.28 -19.49
N ASN A 64 5.34 2.59 -19.72
CA ASN A 64 4.26 3.14 -20.55
C ASN A 64 4.74 4.33 -21.39
N GLU A 65 4.38 4.33 -22.67
CA GLU A 65 4.69 5.42 -23.59
C GLU A 65 4.02 6.73 -23.12
N GLY A 66 4.75 7.85 -23.20
CA GLY A 66 4.23 9.17 -22.81
C GLY A 66 4.31 9.48 -21.31
N THR A 67 4.93 8.62 -20.50
CA THR A 67 5.10 8.86 -19.06
C THR A 67 6.05 10.03 -18.78
N ASP A 68 5.47 11.18 -18.43
CA ASP A 68 6.24 12.36 -17.98
C ASP A 68 6.91 12.13 -16.62
N ILE A 69 7.88 12.96 -16.25
CA ILE A 69 8.66 12.80 -15.01
C ILE A 69 7.82 12.94 -13.73
N LYS A 70 6.70 13.68 -13.75
CA LYS A 70 5.78 13.80 -12.62
C LYS A 70 4.90 12.57 -12.49
N THR A 71 4.45 12.01 -13.60
CA THR A 71 3.72 10.74 -13.64
C THR A 71 4.64 9.60 -13.18
N ALA A 72 5.89 9.55 -13.63
CA ALA A 72 6.89 8.61 -13.12
C ALA A 72 7.08 8.75 -11.60
N GLY A 73 7.17 9.99 -11.09
CA GLY A 73 7.24 10.24 -9.65
C GLY A 73 6.01 9.77 -8.88
N ALA A 74 4.81 9.90 -9.46
CA ALA A 74 3.57 9.44 -8.86
C ALA A 74 3.45 7.90 -8.86
N LEU A 75 3.87 7.24 -9.94
CA LEU A 75 3.90 5.79 -10.05
C LEU A 75 4.93 5.19 -9.09
N LEU A 76 6.16 5.73 -9.07
CA LEU A 76 7.19 5.33 -8.10
C LEU A 76 6.68 5.47 -6.66
N MET A 77 6.04 6.59 -6.31
CA MET A 77 5.47 6.79 -4.97
C MET A 77 4.35 5.78 -4.67
N THR A 78 3.56 5.38 -5.67
CA THR A 78 2.51 4.36 -5.54
C THR A 78 3.13 2.98 -5.27
N ASP A 79 4.14 2.59 -6.03
CA ASP A 79 4.83 1.31 -5.91
C ASP A 79 5.63 1.23 -4.60
N TYR A 80 6.35 2.29 -4.25
CA TYR A 80 7.07 2.33 -2.98
C TYR A 80 6.11 2.36 -1.78
N GLY A 81 5.02 3.12 -1.88
CA GLY A 81 3.96 3.12 -0.88
C GLY A 81 3.37 1.73 -0.67
N TYR A 82 3.14 0.99 -1.76
CA TYR A 82 2.69 -0.40 -1.72
C TYR A 82 3.68 -1.31 -0.98
N ILE A 83 4.97 -1.20 -1.28
CA ILE A 83 6.03 -2.00 -0.64
C ILE A 83 6.02 -1.78 0.88
N LEU A 84 6.10 -0.52 1.33
CA LEU A 84 6.14 -0.24 2.77
C LEU A 84 4.82 -0.64 3.45
N ALA A 85 3.67 -0.37 2.82
CA ALA A 85 2.37 -0.73 3.38
C ALA A 85 2.25 -2.26 3.52
N ALA A 86 2.65 -3.03 2.50
CA ALA A 86 2.62 -4.49 2.48
C ALA A 86 3.47 -5.13 3.59
N ALA A 87 4.65 -4.56 3.86
CA ALA A 87 5.53 -5.03 4.91
C ALA A 87 5.00 -4.71 6.32
N THR A 88 4.39 -3.54 6.51
CA THR A 88 4.10 -3.02 7.86
C THR A 88 2.66 -3.25 8.30
N VAL A 89 1.67 -2.97 7.45
CA VAL A 89 0.26 -2.92 7.88
C VAL A 89 -0.27 -4.29 8.32
N PRO A 90 0.01 -5.42 7.66
CA PRO A 90 -0.44 -6.73 8.14
C PRO A 90 0.13 -7.10 9.51
N ILE A 91 1.37 -6.67 9.81
CA ILE A 91 2.02 -6.88 11.11
C ILE A 91 1.29 -6.09 12.19
N PHE A 92 0.96 -4.82 11.94
CA PHE A 92 0.19 -4.03 12.90
C PHE A 92 -1.27 -4.50 13.04
N ALA A 93 -1.99 -4.62 11.92
CA ALA A 93 -3.42 -4.92 11.93
C ALA A 93 -3.73 -6.35 12.42
N GLY A 94 -2.82 -7.30 12.19
CA GLY A 94 -2.99 -8.69 12.62
C GLY A 94 -2.40 -8.99 14.00
N PHE A 95 -1.33 -8.29 14.41
CA PHE A 95 -0.53 -8.66 15.59
C PHE A 95 -0.26 -7.51 16.56
N GLY A 96 -0.69 -6.29 16.25
CA GLY A 96 -0.46 -5.11 17.11
C GLY A 96 1.00 -4.68 17.18
N LEU A 97 1.85 -5.16 16.27
CA LEU A 97 3.28 -4.90 16.28
C LEU A 97 3.65 -3.73 15.37
N ILE A 98 4.48 -2.82 15.87
CA ILE A 98 4.96 -1.65 15.14
C ILE A 98 6.49 -1.71 15.05
N PRO A 99 7.06 -1.99 13.87
CA PRO A 99 8.51 -1.91 13.66
C PRO A 99 9.00 -0.45 13.71
N ASN A 100 10.31 -0.28 13.92
CA ASN A 100 10.96 1.00 13.66
C ASN A 100 11.00 1.27 12.14
N LEU A 101 10.26 2.29 11.69
CA LEU A 101 10.19 2.71 10.30
C LEU A 101 11.08 3.91 9.99
N SER A 102 12.08 4.22 10.83
CA SER A 102 13.13 5.14 10.41
C SER A 102 13.71 4.66 9.07
N PRO A 103 13.92 5.53 8.06
CA PRO A 103 14.49 5.13 6.78
C PRO A 103 15.85 4.44 6.88
N ALA A 104 16.61 4.72 7.95
CA ALA A 104 17.86 4.04 8.25
C ALA A 104 17.67 2.62 8.84
N SER A 105 16.53 2.35 9.49
CA SER A 105 16.19 1.07 10.13
C SER A 105 15.38 0.13 9.22
N VAL A 106 15.13 0.52 7.97
CA VAL A 106 14.40 -0.28 6.97
C VAL A 106 15.31 -0.49 5.76
N ALA A 107 15.62 -1.75 5.45
CA ALA A 107 16.37 -2.13 4.27
C ALA A 107 15.48 -2.77 3.20
N LEU A 108 15.89 -2.58 1.95
CA LEU A 108 15.16 -2.93 0.74
C LEU A 108 16.06 -3.81 -0.13
N SER A 109 15.52 -4.91 -0.64
CA SER A 109 16.14 -5.68 -1.72
C SER A 109 15.21 -5.65 -2.93
N PHE A 110 15.54 -4.77 -3.88
CA PHE A 110 14.74 -4.56 -5.07
C PHE A 110 14.92 -5.68 -6.09
N TYR A 111 13.82 -6.03 -6.75
CA TYR A 111 13.81 -6.92 -7.90
C TYR A 111 12.73 -6.52 -8.88
N THR A 112 12.83 -7.03 -10.10
CA THR A 112 11.81 -6.87 -11.15
C THR A 112 11.17 -8.22 -11.42
N THR A 113 9.86 -8.24 -11.54
CA THR A 113 9.07 -9.42 -11.91
C THR A 113 8.01 -9.05 -12.94
N GLN A 114 7.27 -10.03 -13.43
CA GLN A 114 6.05 -9.82 -14.21
C GLN A 114 4.84 -10.31 -13.42
N GLU A 115 3.79 -9.50 -13.38
CA GLU A 115 2.52 -9.81 -12.72
C GLU A 115 1.37 -9.72 -13.73
N PRO A 116 0.38 -10.63 -13.67
CA PRO A 116 -0.81 -10.52 -14.49
C PRO A 116 -1.70 -9.37 -13.98
N HIS A 117 -2.10 -8.49 -14.88
CA HIS A 117 -3.11 -7.46 -14.64
C HIS A 117 -4.00 -7.36 -15.88
N ASP A 118 -5.32 -7.41 -15.70
CA ASP A 118 -6.32 -7.37 -16.78
C ASP A 118 -6.06 -8.35 -17.95
N GLY A 119 -5.47 -9.51 -17.63
CA GLY A 119 -5.15 -10.56 -18.60
C GLY A 119 -3.82 -10.38 -19.34
N GLU A 120 -3.10 -9.29 -19.08
CA GLU A 120 -1.77 -9.02 -19.64
C GLU A 120 -0.67 -9.13 -18.59
N MET A 121 0.56 -9.45 -19.00
CA MET A 121 1.71 -9.52 -18.10
C MET A 121 2.41 -8.17 -18.05
N HIS A 122 2.42 -7.54 -16.89
CA HIS A 122 3.07 -6.24 -16.69
C HIS A 122 4.37 -6.42 -15.90
N ARG A 123 5.44 -5.76 -16.38
CA ARG A 123 6.67 -5.64 -15.60
C ARG A 123 6.41 -4.73 -14.40
N VAL A 124 6.84 -5.17 -13.24
CA VAL A 124 6.72 -4.40 -12.00
C VAL A 124 8.01 -4.45 -11.21
N ARG A 125 8.26 -3.41 -10.41
CA ARG A 125 9.35 -3.40 -9.44
C ARG A 125 8.79 -3.64 -8.05
N ARG A 126 9.43 -4.54 -7.31
CA ARG A 126 9.08 -4.91 -5.93
C ARG A 126 10.34 -4.83 -5.08
N ALA A 127 10.17 -4.91 -3.78
CA ALA A 127 11.28 -5.13 -2.87
C ALA A 127 10.84 -6.03 -1.73
N HIS A 128 11.75 -6.89 -1.27
CA HIS A 128 11.65 -7.44 0.07
C HIS A 128 12.10 -6.38 1.08
N VAL A 129 11.50 -6.40 2.26
CA VAL A 129 11.72 -5.41 3.32
C VAL A 129 12.36 -6.10 4.50
N ARG A 130 13.37 -5.47 5.08
CA ARG A 130 14.05 -5.94 6.28
C ARG A 130 14.04 -4.87 7.33
N PHE A 131 13.49 -5.18 8.51
CA PHE A 131 13.62 -4.33 9.68
C PHE A 131 14.96 -4.63 10.35
N LEU A 132 15.77 -3.60 10.58
CA LEU A 132 17.11 -3.76 11.15
C LEU A 132 17.11 -3.90 12.68
N GLU A 133 15.98 -3.58 13.31
CA GLU A 133 15.76 -3.72 14.74
C GLU A 133 14.87 -4.93 15.01
N GLU A 134 15.26 -5.74 15.99
CA GLU A 134 14.54 -6.95 16.38
C GLU A 134 13.36 -6.65 17.30
N THR A 135 13.38 -5.50 17.98
CA THR A 135 12.34 -5.08 18.92
C THR A 135 11.23 -4.33 18.21
N PHE A 136 10.00 -4.79 18.41
CA PHE A 136 8.80 -4.16 17.87
C PHE A 136 8.04 -3.54 19.04
N TRP A 137 7.52 -2.34 18.84
CA TRP A 137 6.62 -1.77 19.83
C TRP A 137 5.28 -2.51 19.78
N GLN A 138 4.73 -2.84 20.95
CA GLN A 138 3.49 -3.59 21.08
C GLN A 138 2.32 -2.66 21.41
N GLY A 139 1.26 -2.78 20.63
CA GLY A 139 -0.03 -2.18 20.90
C GLY A 139 -1.15 -3.01 20.30
N GLN A 140 -2.22 -2.37 19.89
CA GLN A 140 -3.38 -3.05 19.32
C GLN A 140 -4.11 -2.17 18.33
N LEU A 141 -4.80 -2.80 17.39
CA LEU A 141 -5.72 -2.13 16.48
C LEU A 141 -6.85 -1.48 17.29
N GLY A 142 -7.16 -0.22 17.02
CA GLY A 142 -8.18 0.55 17.74
C GLY A 142 -7.67 1.26 19.01
N ASP A 143 -6.39 1.07 19.39
CA ASP A 143 -5.77 1.87 20.46
C ASP A 143 -5.16 3.15 19.88
N ALA A 144 -5.60 4.29 20.42
CA ALA A 144 -5.17 5.61 19.96
C ALA A 144 -3.67 5.84 20.13
N VAL A 145 -3.03 5.27 21.17
CA VAL A 145 -1.58 5.40 21.38
C VAL A 145 -0.82 4.62 20.32
N ALA A 146 -1.25 3.38 20.05
CA ALA A 146 -0.69 2.56 18.99
C ALA A 146 -0.85 3.18 17.59
N GLU A 147 -2.04 3.70 17.28
CA GLU A 147 -2.34 4.35 16.01
C GLU A 147 -1.53 5.63 15.80
N GLU A 148 -1.41 6.46 16.84
CA GLU A 148 -0.55 7.64 16.83
C GLU A 148 0.93 7.28 16.64
N ARG A 149 1.40 6.21 17.31
CA ARG A 149 2.77 5.72 17.13
C ARG A 149 3.00 5.27 15.69
N LEU A 150 2.11 4.46 15.13
CA LEU A 150 2.23 4.00 13.74
C LEU A 150 2.20 5.18 12.76
N ARG A 151 1.33 6.17 12.98
CA ARG A 151 1.29 7.39 12.17
C ARG A 151 2.63 8.11 12.19
N ALA A 152 3.22 8.32 13.37
CA ALA A 152 4.51 8.97 13.52
C ALA A 152 5.65 8.21 12.81
N GLU A 153 5.64 6.88 12.90
CA GLU A 153 6.58 6.00 12.19
C GLU A 153 6.45 6.13 10.66
N ILE A 154 5.22 6.09 10.14
CA ILE A 154 4.91 6.28 8.71
C ILE A 154 5.38 7.67 8.23
N GLU A 155 5.08 8.72 9.00
CA GLU A 155 5.48 10.08 8.64
C GLU A 155 6.99 10.29 8.70
N ARG A 156 7.66 9.69 9.68
CA ARG A 156 9.13 9.69 9.76
C ARG A 156 9.72 9.01 8.53
N HIS A 157 9.14 7.88 8.11
CA HIS A 157 9.61 7.12 6.96
C HIS A 157 9.47 7.91 5.65
N PHE A 158 8.26 8.39 5.36
CA PHE A 158 7.96 8.97 4.05
C PHE A 158 8.49 10.38 3.86
N ARG A 159 8.86 11.11 4.92
CA ARG A 159 9.33 12.49 4.78
C ARG A 159 10.56 12.63 3.85
N PRO A 160 11.70 11.96 4.09
CA PRO A 160 12.85 12.05 3.18
C PRO A 160 12.55 11.44 1.80
N VAL A 161 11.74 10.39 1.72
CA VAL A 161 11.30 9.78 0.45
C VAL A 161 10.58 10.79 -0.42
N ILE A 162 9.60 11.49 0.15
CA ILE A 162 8.79 12.49 -0.52
C ILE A 162 9.66 13.70 -0.90
N ASP A 163 10.58 14.12 -0.05
CA ASP A 163 11.51 15.20 -0.36
C ASP A 163 12.43 14.84 -1.54
N ALA A 164 12.96 13.62 -1.59
CA ALA A 164 13.79 13.14 -2.69
C ALA A 164 13.03 13.08 -4.02
N ILE A 165 11.83 12.47 -4.02
CA ILE A 165 10.99 12.39 -5.23
C ILE A 165 10.57 13.79 -5.69
N HIS A 166 10.19 14.67 -4.75
CA HIS A 166 9.82 16.04 -5.08
C HIS A 166 10.98 16.82 -5.70
N ALA A 167 12.19 16.70 -5.16
CA ALA A 167 13.38 17.38 -5.68
C ALA A 167 13.64 17.01 -7.14
N ARG A 168 13.44 15.74 -7.49
CA ARG A 168 13.64 15.20 -8.85
C ARG A 168 12.53 15.53 -9.84
N THR A 169 11.28 15.41 -9.40
CA THR A 169 10.13 15.40 -10.32
C THR A 169 9.33 16.70 -10.29
N ARG A 170 9.52 17.52 -9.24
CA ARG A 170 8.68 18.67 -8.91
C ARG A 170 7.20 18.34 -8.74
N LEU A 171 6.83 17.06 -8.58
CA LEU A 171 5.49 16.66 -8.16
C LEU A 171 5.25 17.18 -6.74
N SER A 172 4.07 17.71 -6.45
CA SER A 172 3.85 18.37 -5.15
C SER A 172 3.99 17.39 -3.99
N ARG A 173 4.60 17.84 -2.89
CA ARG A 173 4.71 17.03 -1.66
C ARG A 173 3.34 16.55 -1.19
N THR A 174 2.33 17.42 -1.24
CA THR A 174 0.95 17.05 -0.91
C THR A 174 0.42 15.92 -1.81
N ALA A 175 0.69 15.93 -3.12
CA ALA A 175 0.27 14.83 -3.99
C ALA A 175 0.97 13.51 -3.60
N LEU A 176 2.26 13.56 -3.30
CA LEU A 176 3.04 12.39 -2.86
C LEU A 176 2.53 11.82 -1.52
N TRP A 177 2.25 12.68 -0.54
CA TRP A 177 1.65 12.27 0.74
C TRP A 177 0.28 11.61 0.58
N ARG A 178 -0.54 12.10 -0.36
CA ARG A 178 -1.83 11.48 -0.65
C ARG A 178 -1.68 10.08 -1.25
N LEU A 179 -0.67 9.85 -2.08
CA LEU A 179 -0.35 8.52 -2.62
C LEU A 179 0.16 7.57 -1.52
N ALA A 180 0.98 8.07 -0.57
CA ALA A 180 1.35 7.32 0.63
C ALA A 180 0.11 6.90 1.43
N GLY A 181 -0.79 7.86 1.71
CA GLY A 181 -2.04 7.60 2.44
C GLY A 181 -2.94 6.59 1.73
N ASP A 182 -3.04 6.66 0.41
CA ASP A 182 -3.78 5.67 -0.39
C ASP A 182 -3.22 4.26 -0.19
N ALA A 183 -1.89 4.09 -0.26
CA ALA A 183 -1.25 2.78 -0.10
C ALA A 183 -1.51 2.18 1.30
N ILE A 184 -1.37 3.00 2.35
CA ILE A 184 -1.66 2.58 3.73
C ILE A 184 -3.13 2.18 3.88
N ALA A 185 -4.07 3.03 3.45
CA ALA A 185 -5.51 2.72 3.53
C ALA A 185 -5.88 1.45 2.75
N GLY A 186 -5.31 1.27 1.56
CA GLY A 186 -5.54 0.05 0.77
C GLY A 186 -5.15 -1.20 1.56
N ARG A 187 -3.96 -1.18 2.17
CA ARG A 187 -3.47 -2.34 2.89
C ARG A 187 -4.20 -2.60 4.21
N PHE A 188 -4.74 -1.57 4.87
CA PHE A 188 -5.61 -1.78 6.03
C PHE A 188 -6.90 -2.50 5.65
N LEU A 189 -7.53 -2.09 4.54
CA LEU A 189 -8.73 -2.76 4.05
C LEU A 189 -8.45 -4.23 3.70
N ASP A 190 -7.35 -4.51 3.00
CA ASP A 190 -7.00 -5.88 2.63
C ASP A 190 -6.61 -6.72 3.85
N SER A 191 -5.88 -6.14 4.82
CA SER A 191 -5.53 -6.80 6.08
C SER A 191 -6.78 -7.09 6.93
N GLY A 192 -7.73 -6.16 6.98
CA GLY A 192 -9.03 -6.36 7.63
C GLY A 192 -9.80 -7.53 7.04
N ARG A 193 -9.80 -7.68 5.71
CA ARG A 193 -10.38 -8.88 5.06
C ARG A 193 -9.65 -10.15 5.42
N ARG A 194 -8.31 -10.10 5.39
CA ARG A 194 -7.44 -11.24 5.69
C ARG A 194 -7.63 -11.76 7.12
N PHE A 195 -7.81 -10.86 8.09
CA PHE A 195 -7.93 -11.19 9.51
C PHE A 195 -9.37 -11.16 10.05
N GLY A 196 -10.38 -10.96 9.19
CA GLY A 196 -11.79 -10.93 9.60
C GLY A 196 -12.17 -9.71 10.46
N SER A 197 -11.45 -8.60 10.31
CA SER A 197 -11.56 -7.39 11.13
C SER A 197 -11.78 -6.11 10.29
N VAL A 198 -12.50 -6.21 9.17
CA VAL A 198 -12.70 -5.12 8.19
C VAL A 198 -13.09 -3.79 8.83
N GLU A 199 -14.13 -3.77 9.69
CA GLU A 199 -14.58 -2.51 10.31
C GLU A 199 -13.55 -1.90 11.27
N ALA A 200 -12.88 -2.73 12.08
CA ALA A 200 -11.83 -2.27 12.97
C ALA A 200 -10.64 -1.70 12.16
N ALA A 201 -10.23 -2.40 11.09
CA ALA A 201 -9.13 -1.96 10.23
C ALA A 201 -9.46 -0.66 9.49
N LYS A 202 -10.71 -0.50 9.01
CA LYS A 202 -11.19 0.75 8.39
C LYS A 202 -11.14 1.90 9.40
N ALA A 203 -11.65 1.69 10.60
CA ALA A 203 -11.68 2.70 11.65
C ALA A 203 -10.26 3.14 12.02
N SER A 204 -9.36 2.20 12.31
CA SER A 204 -7.96 2.49 12.64
C SER A 204 -7.22 3.20 11.51
N ALA A 205 -7.43 2.78 10.25
CA ALA A 205 -6.84 3.49 9.11
C ALA A 205 -7.29 4.96 9.06
N MET A 206 -8.56 5.24 9.34
CA MET A 206 -9.05 6.62 9.36
C MET A 206 -8.52 7.40 10.56
N GLN A 207 -8.37 6.79 11.73
CA GLN A 207 -7.73 7.44 12.88
C GLN A 207 -6.29 7.83 12.59
N ILE A 208 -5.54 6.97 11.90
CA ILE A 208 -4.15 7.24 11.50
C ILE A 208 -4.08 8.34 10.42
N LEU A 209 -4.94 8.25 9.40
CA LEU A 209 -4.82 9.02 8.16
C LEU A 209 -5.59 10.34 8.15
N LYS A 210 -6.41 10.62 9.18
CA LYS A 210 -7.25 11.83 9.25
C LYS A 210 -6.87 12.79 10.38
N VAL A 211 -5.75 12.55 11.08
CA VAL A 211 -5.28 13.42 12.17
C VAL A 211 -5.07 14.84 11.65
N PRO A 212 -5.75 15.86 12.22
CA PRO A 212 -5.54 17.26 11.82
C PRO A 212 -4.08 17.68 11.95
N GLY A 213 -3.55 18.34 10.92
CA GLY A 213 -2.15 18.79 10.87
C GLY A 213 -1.15 17.73 10.40
N SER A 214 -1.54 16.45 10.32
CA SER A 214 -0.73 15.43 9.66
C SER A 214 -0.61 15.69 8.15
N PRO A 215 0.55 15.47 7.52
CA PRO A 215 0.67 15.51 6.06
C PRO A 215 -0.11 14.38 5.36
N LEU A 216 -0.47 13.29 6.06
CA LEU A 216 -1.33 12.22 5.56
C LEU A 216 -2.80 12.63 5.47
N ALA A 217 -3.19 13.68 6.22
CA ALA A 217 -4.56 14.14 6.31
C ALA A 217 -5.11 14.55 4.93
N ASN A 218 -6.01 13.72 4.41
CA ASN A 218 -6.64 13.95 3.11
C ASN A 218 -8.15 13.81 3.21
N ARG A 219 -8.89 14.85 2.84
CA ARG A 219 -10.37 14.85 2.87
C ARG A 219 -10.99 13.85 1.88
N GLN A 220 -10.37 13.62 0.73
CA GLN A 220 -10.93 12.78 -0.34
C GLN A 220 -10.81 11.28 -0.04
N LEU A 221 -9.76 10.85 0.66
CA LEU A 221 -9.54 9.44 1.00
C LEU A 221 -10.57 8.96 2.01
N HIS A 222 -11.39 7.96 1.70
CA HIS A 222 -12.32 7.34 2.64
C HIS A 222 -12.70 5.94 2.18
N TYR A 223 -13.33 5.17 3.05
CA TYR A 223 -14.01 3.93 2.66
C TYR A 223 -15.49 4.19 2.43
N PHE A 224 -16.09 3.44 1.51
CA PHE A 224 -17.51 3.47 1.24
C PHE A 224 -17.97 2.08 0.82
N ASP A 225 -19.23 1.77 1.12
CA ASP A 225 -19.82 0.47 0.81
C ASP A 225 -20.78 0.63 -0.37
N LEU A 226 -20.78 -0.37 -1.26
CA LEU A 226 -21.78 -0.51 -2.31
C LEU A 226 -22.45 -1.86 -2.17
N SER A 227 -23.74 -1.92 -2.47
CA SER A 227 -24.53 -3.15 -2.53
C SER A 227 -25.07 -3.42 -3.93
N VAL A 228 -25.17 -4.70 -4.28
CA VAL A 228 -25.89 -5.23 -5.44
C VAL A 228 -26.66 -6.49 -5.02
N LEU A 229 -27.57 -6.99 -5.85
CA LEU A 229 -28.20 -8.29 -5.64
C LEU A 229 -27.41 -9.40 -6.32
N ASP A 230 -27.31 -10.56 -5.69
CA ASP A 230 -26.73 -11.78 -6.28
C ASP A 230 -27.77 -12.59 -7.09
N ASN A 231 -27.35 -13.76 -7.60
CA ASN A 231 -28.21 -14.65 -8.39
C ASN A 231 -29.47 -15.13 -7.62
N ASN A 232 -29.42 -15.12 -6.29
CA ASN A 232 -30.50 -15.56 -5.41
C ASN A 232 -31.34 -14.39 -4.88
N GLN A 233 -31.17 -13.19 -5.44
CA GLN A 233 -31.81 -11.95 -4.96
C GLN A 233 -31.42 -11.59 -3.51
N GLN A 234 -30.25 -12.05 -3.05
CA GLN A 234 -29.69 -11.68 -1.76
C GLN A 234 -28.78 -10.47 -1.92
N GLU A 235 -28.76 -9.59 -0.92
CA GLU A 235 -27.88 -8.43 -0.92
C GLU A 235 -26.42 -8.86 -0.74
N PHE A 236 -25.57 -8.42 -1.66
CA PHE A 236 -24.13 -8.53 -1.58
C PHE A 236 -23.52 -7.12 -1.46
N SER A 237 -22.89 -6.86 -0.31
CA SER A 237 -22.20 -5.60 -0.05
C SER A 237 -20.69 -5.76 -0.09
N TYR A 238 -20.00 -4.75 -0.62
CA TYR A 238 -18.54 -4.72 -0.66
C TYR A 238 -18.01 -3.32 -0.34
N THR A 239 -17.01 -3.27 0.54
CA THR A 239 -16.30 -2.03 0.87
C THR A 239 -15.25 -1.71 -0.18
N PHE A 240 -15.24 -0.48 -0.66
CA PHE A 240 -14.20 0.08 -1.51
C PHE A 240 -13.44 1.20 -0.78
N ARG A 241 -12.23 1.47 -1.25
CA ARG A 241 -11.43 2.63 -0.84
C ARG A 241 -11.49 3.68 -1.94
N GLN A 242 -12.03 4.86 -1.65
CA GLN A 242 -11.87 6.02 -2.51
C GLN A 242 -10.42 6.51 -2.42
N ARG A 243 -9.69 6.54 -3.53
CA ARG A 243 -8.35 7.13 -3.56
C ARG A 243 -8.45 8.64 -3.36
N GLY A 244 -7.50 9.18 -2.64
CA GLY A 244 -7.32 10.62 -2.48
C GLY A 244 -6.06 11.15 -3.17
N GLY A 245 -5.13 10.30 -3.59
CA GLY A 245 -4.00 10.61 -4.44
C GLY A 245 -4.31 10.40 -5.93
N CYS A 246 -3.65 11.17 -6.80
CA CYS A 246 -3.73 11.01 -8.25
C CYS A 246 -2.40 10.43 -8.76
N CYS A 247 -2.43 9.19 -9.26
CA CYS A 247 -1.26 8.55 -9.88
C CYS A 247 -0.93 9.10 -11.27
N ARG A 248 -1.80 9.94 -11.85
CA ARG A 248 -1.66 10.53 -13.19
C ARG A 248 -1.59 9.52 -14.34
N PHE A 249 -1.95 8.26 -14.10
CA PHE A 249 -1.88 7.21 -15.13
C PHE A 249 -2.71 7.55 -16.38
N TYR A 250 -3.86 8.20 -16.24
CA TYR A 250 -4.67 8.68 -17.38
C TYR A 250 -3.95 9.65 -18.35
N LEU A 251 -2.76 10.16 -18.00
CA LEU A 251 -1.94 11.00 -18.87
C LEU A 251 -0.95 10.19 -19.72
N VAL A 252 -0.74 8.90 -19.43
CA VAL A 252 0.09 8.03 -20.29
C VAL A 252 -0.71 7.64 -21.53
N LYS A 253 -0.03 7.26 -22.61
CA LYS A 253 -0.69 6.85 -23.85
C LYS A 253 -1.52 5.57 -23.60
N GLY A 254 -2.82 5.64 -23.85
CA GLY A 254 -3.76 4.55 -23.57
C GLY A 254 -4.09 4.37 -22.08
N GLY A 255 -3.64 5.27 -21.21
CA GLY A 255 -3.95 5.22 -19.79
C GLY A 255 -5.39 5.65 -19.50
N GLU A 256 -6.02 4.99 -18.54
CA GLU A 256 -7.38 5.29 -18.10
C GLU A 256 -7.45 5.67 -16.61
N TYR A 257 -8.60 6.17 -16.18
CA TYR A 257 -8.86 6.36 -14.75
C TYR A 257 -9.11 5.03 -14.07
N CYS A 258 -8.39 4.73 -13.00
CA CYS A 258 -8.67 3.55 -12.19
C CYS A 258 -10.12 3.59 -11.62
N PRO A 259 -10.73 2.44 -11.32
CA PRO A 259 -12.12 2.37 -10.84
C PRO A 259 -12.41 3.21 -9.60
N THR A 260 -11.43 3.41 -8.73
CA THR A 260 -11.53 4.21 -7.49
C THR A 260 -10.82 5.56 -7.58
N CYS A 261 -10.63 6.10 -8.79
CA CYS A 261 -9.85 7.32 -9.01
C CYS A 261 -10.42 8.53 -8.27
N VAL A 262 -9.54 9.40 -7.76
CA VAL A 262 -9.89 10.66 -7.09
C VAL A 262 -10.56 11.69 -8.03
N LEU A 263 -10.40 11.52 -9.34
CA LEU A 263 -10.93 12.43 -10.35
C LEU A 263 -12.32 12.01 -10.89
N LYS A 264 -12.78 10.79 -10.59
CA LYS A 264 -14.11 10.35 -11.02
C LYS A 264 -15.20 11.01 -10.17
N ALA A 265 -16.31 11.39 -10.80
CA ALA A 265 -17.51 11.76 -10.07
C ALA A 265 -18.01 10.55 -9.25
N PRO A 266 -18.52 10.75 -8.03
CA PRO A 266 -18.98 9.65 -7.19
C PRO A 266 -20.05 8.77 -7.86
N THR A 267 -20.96 9.36 -8.62
CA THR A 267 -22.01 8.63 -9.35
C THR A 267 -21.43 7.66 -10.37
N ASP A 268 -20.56 8.16 -11.26
CA ASP A 268 -19.97 7.38 -12.35
C ASP A 268 -19.08 6.27 -11.80
N ARG A 269 -18.30 6.59 -10.76
CA ARG A 269 -17.49 5.63 -10.00
C ARG A 269 -18.36 4.52 -9.43
N ASP A 270 -19.45 4.86 -8.75
CA ASP A 270 -20.29 3.87 -8.06
C ASP A 270 -21.02 2.97 -9.05
N GLU A 271 -21.44 3.49 -10.21
CA GLU A 271 -22.05 2.71 -11.29
C GLU A 271 -21.06 1.70 -11.87
N GLU A 272 -19.84 2.12 -12.18
CA GLU A 272 -18.77 1.25 -12.69
C GLU A 272 -18.40 0.15 -11.69
N LEU A 273 -18.27 0.51 -10.39
CA LEU A 273 -17.97 -0.47 -9.34
C LEU A 273 -19.13 -1.46 -9.14
N ARG A 274 -20.39 -1.00 -9.17
CA ARG A 274 -21.55 -1.91 -9.12
C ARG A 274 -21.60 -2.83 -10.34
N LEU A 275 -21.24 -2.34 -11.53
CA LEU A 275 -21.12 -3.20 -12.72
C LEU A 275 -20.06 -4.28 -12.52
N ALA A 276 -18.87 -3.92 -12.03
CA ALA A 276 -17.81 -4.89 -11.72
C ALA A 276 -18.25 -5.90 -10.65
N MET A 277 -18.98 -5.47 -9.62
CA MET A 277 -19.56 -6.38 -8.61
C MET A 277 -20.54 -7.36 -9.24
N ARG A 278 -21.44 -6.89 -10.11
CA ARG A 278 -22.40 -7.76 -10.82
C ARG A 278 -21.71 -8.75 -11.75
N GLN A 279 -20.67 -8.32 -12.47
CA GLN A 279 -19.85 -9.19 -13.31
C GLN A 279 -19.16 -10.27 -12.49
N HIS A 280 -18.59 -9.91 -11.33
CA HIS A 280 -17.97 -10.85 -10.41
C HIS A 280 -18.95 -11.92 -9.88
N LEU A 281 -20.20 -11.53 -9.63
CA LEU A 281 -21.27 -12.42 -9.18
C LEU A 281 -21.95 -13.20 -10.33
N GLY A 282 -21.62 -12.91 -11.59
CA GLY A 282 -22.29 -13.52 -12.75
C GLY A 282 -23.73 -13.04 -12.99
N VAL A 283 -24.12 -11.90 -12.41
CA VAL A 283 -25.46 -11.27 -12.55
C VAL A 283 -25.43 -10.02 -13.43
N ALA A 284 -24.36 -9.80 -14.20
CA ALA A 284 -24.28 -8.66 -15.10
C ALA A 284 -25.37 -8.79 -16.17
N ASP A 285 -26.38 -7.94 -16.07
CA ASP A 285 -27.46 -7.81 -17.03
C ASP A 285 -26.95 -7.84 -18.48
N GLU A 286 -27.51 -8.72 -19.32
CA GLU A 286 -27.34 -8.74 -20.79
C GLU A 286 -27.96 -7.51 -21.48
N ILE A 287 -28.02 -6.34 -20.82
CA ILE A 287 -28.76 -5.15 -21.28
C ILE A 287 -27.99 -4.34 -22.35
N ARG A 288 -27.01 -4.94 -23.05
CA ARG A 288 -26.34 -4.32 -24.22
C ARG A 288 -26.27 -5.21 -25.46
N SER A 289 -27.22 -6.10 -25.67
CA SER A 289 -27.52 -6.67 -26.99
C SER A 289 -28.95 -6.35 -27.40
N GLY A 290 -29.23 -5.07 -27.65
CA GLY A 290 -30.54 -4.68 -28.17
C GLY A 290 -30.74 -3.18 -28.31
N SER A 291 -30.15 -2.55 -29.33
CA SER A 291 -30.80 -1.44 -30.06
C SER A 291 -30.16 -1.24 -31.44
N ASN A 292 -30.89 -1.70 -32.47
CA ASN A 292 -30.88 -1.35 -33.91
C ASN A 292 -29.56 -1.30 -34.70
#